data_AF-M1MKJ7-F1
#
_entry.id   AF-M1MKJ7-F1
#
_cell.length_a   1.000
_cell.length_b   1.000
_cell.length_c   1.000
_cell.angle_alpha   90.00
_cell.angle_beta   90.00
_cell.angle_gamma   90.00
#
_symmetry.space_group_name_H-M   'P 1'
#
loop_
_entity.id
_entity.type
_entity.pdbx_description
1 polymer ?
#
loop_
_entity_poly.entity_id
_entity_poly.type
_entity_poly.pdbx_seq_one_letter_code
_entity_poly.pdbx_strand_id
1 'polypeptide(L)'
;MKKPKLKNVIISSLIVTSVFALNPIGVSAEWKSDSNGWWNTEGNSWSVGWRNINGKLYYFNANGYMAHDTTIDGHYLDSNGASTTSNTQNQTEYSEPATGDMTGWQKLRGHKYESVAEIYFKLENGIQSVQVKDIRNVDENKVVEWVDDNGVKRHNTVGEIYQLFKYSNTYTTDWFSNKFGNLYGEWLLTGSLDADNVVADYLQKTGQIKNRSYVTLTPTTVIETEERKEKNISTEEIINNIEKYMDKEYKKEKNKTADDNNSSDE
;
A
#
# COMPACT_ATOMS: atom_id res chain seq x y z
N MET A 1 54.68 34.37 -36.90
CA MET A 1 53.29 34.67 -36.47
C MET A 1 53.05 34.10 -35.07
N LYS A 2 52.20 34.74 -34.26
CA LYS A 2 52.13 34.70 -32.80
C LYS A 2 51.82 33.29 -32.21
N LYS A 3 52.50 32.92 -31.11
CA LYS A 3 52.22 31.71 -30.30
C LYS A 3 50.96 31.91 -29.43
N PRO A 4 50.01 30.95 -29.35
CA PRO A 4 49.04 30.91 -28.25
C PRO A 4 49.67 30.31 -26.99
N LYS A 5 49.40 30.95 -25.83
CA LYS A 5 49.96 30.60 -24.51
C LYS A 5 49.22 29.39 -23.92
N LEU A 6 49.97 28.36 -23.50
CA LEU A 6 49.45 27.28 -22.64
C LEU A 6 48.97 27.86 -21.30
N LYS A 7 47.77 27.46 -20.86
CA LYS A 7 47.41 27.42 -19.43
C LYS A 7 47.34 25.96 -19.02
N ASN A 8 48.13 25.60 -18.01
CA ASN A 8 48.24 24.28 -17.42
C ASN A 8 47.02 23.94 -16.55
N VAL A 9 46.47 22.72 -16.67
CA VAL A 9 45.91 21.94 -15.55
C VAL A 9 46.21 20.43 -15.76
N ILE A 10 47.32 19.97 -15.14
CA ILE A 10 47.49 18.78 -14.28
C ILE A 10 46.52 17.61 -14.55
N ILE A 11 46.92 16.54 -15.26
CA ILE A 11 47.50 15.26 -14.76
C ILE A 11 46.66 14.54 -13.69
N SER A 12 46.01 13.42 -14.04
CA SER A 12 46.37 12.09 -13.51
C SER A 12 45.38 11.01 -13.94
N SER A 13 45.90 9.98 -14.58
CA SER A 13 45.27 8.71 -14.94
C SER A 13 45.00 7.83 -13.70
N LEU A 14 43.89 7.08 -13.69
CA LEU A 14 43.77 5.80 -13.01
C LEU A 14 42.66 4.97 -13.67
N ILE A 15 43.04 3.89 -14.34
CA ILE A 15 42.12 2.82 -14.74
C ILE A 15 41.75 2.06 -13.47
N VAL A 16 40.47 1.99 -13.14
CA VAL A 16 39.92 0.90 -12.32
C VAL A 16 38.86 0.21 -13.16
N THR A 17 39.18 -1.02 -13.59
CA THR A 17 38.19 -2.02 -13.99
C THR A 17 37.34 -2.33 -12.77
N SER A 18 36.23 -1.63 -12.58
CA SER A 18 35.20 -2.03 -11.63
C SER A 18 34.21 -2.92 -12.36
N VAL A 19 34.27 -4.21 -12.06
CA VAL A 19 33.08 -5.06 -12.05
C VAL A 19 32.13 -4.37 -11.09
N PHE A 20 31.16 -3.60 -11.59
CA PHE A 20 30.01 -3.27 -10.77
C PHE A 20 29.25 -4.57 -10.61
N ALA A 21 29.51 -5.25 -9.50
CA ALA A 21 28.54 -6.13 -8.90
C ALA A 21 27.20 -5.40 -8.99
N LEU A 22 26.23 -6.01 -9.68
CA LEU A 22 24.84 -5.55 -9.67
C LEU A 22 24.37 -5.70 -8.23
N ASN A 23 24.65 -4.68 -7.42
CA ASN A 23 23.95 -4.47 -6.17
C ASN A 23 22.47 -4.47 -6.56
N PRO A 24 21.61 -5.31 -5.94
CA PRO A 24 20.19 -5.10 -6.10
C PRO A 24 19.93 -3.66 -5.69
N ILE A 25 19.34 -2.87 -6.59
CA ILE A 25 18.86 -1.54 -6.27
C ILE A 25 17.87 -1.76 -5.13
N GLY A 26 18.31 -1.49 -3.90
CA GLY A 26 17.38 -1.20 -2.83
C GLY A 26 16.53 -0.08 -3.38
N VAL A 27 15.22 -0.30 -3.46
CA VAL A 27 14.25 0.68 -3.96
C VAL A 27 14.25 1.85 -2.98
N SER A 28 15.25 2.71 -3.09
CA SER A 28 15.34 3.97 -2.38
C SER A 28 14.62 4.99 -3.24
N ALA A 29 13.60 5.60 -2.67
CA ALA A 29 12.98 6.77 -3.25
C ALA A 29 14.04 7.86 -3.49
N GLU A 30 14.31 8.20 -4.74
CA GLU A 30 15.30 9.21 -5.12
C GLU A 30 14.60 10.44 -5.70
N TRP A 31 14.96 11.62 -5.20
CA TRP A 31 14.53 12.89 -5.76
C TRP A 31 15.31 13.22 -7.03
N LYS A 32 14.59 13.59 -8.09
CA LYS A 32 15.15 13.97 -9.38
C LYS A 32 14.49 15.26 -9.87
N SER A 33 15.14 15.97 -10.78
CA SER A 33 14.57 17.20 -11.36
C SER A 33 15.06 17.46 -12.79
N ASP A 34 14.24 18.22 -13.51
CA ASP A 34 14.48 18.72 -14.85
C ASP A 34 13.91 20.15 -14.97
N SER A 35 13.73 20.65 -16.21
CA SER A 35 13.14 21.96 -16.46
C SER A 35 11.65 22.08 -16.14
N ASN A 36 10.94 20.96 -16.01
CA ASN A 36 9.50 20.91 -15.76
C ASN A 36 9.18 20.79 -14.26
N GLY A 37 10.09 20.24 -13.46
CA GLY A 37 9.96 20.24 -12.00
C GLY A 37 10.76 19.15 -11.31
N TRP A 38 10.39 18.88 -10.06
CA TRP A 38 10.95 17.80 -9.25
C TRP A 38 10.05 16.56 -9.33
N TRP A 39 10.61 15.36 -9.29
CA TRP A 39 9.87 14.11 -9.10
C TRP A 39 10.60 13.18 -8.14
N ASN A 40 9.91 12.14 -7.70
CA ASN A 40 10.49 11.09 -6.87
C ASN A 40 10.33 9.73 -7.57
N THR A 41 11.30 8.84 -7.40
CA THR A 41 11.26 7.50 -8.02
C THR A 41 10.76 6.44 -7.06
N GLU A 42 9.90 5.55 -7.53
CA GLU A 42 9.44 4.35 -6.83
C GLU A 42 9.80 3.12 -7.67
N GLY A 43 10.92 2.47 -7.32
CA GLY A 43 11.46 1.33 -8.07
C GLY A 43 11.87 1.74 -9.48
N ASN A 44 11.22 1.14 -10.48
CA ASN A 44 11.45 1.46 -11.90
C ASN A 44 10.51 2.56 -12.43
N SER A 45 9.70 3.18 -11.57
CA SER A 45 8.70 4.20 -11.93
C SER A 45 8.88 5.49 -11.12
N TRP A 46 8.00 6.49 -11.34
CA TRP A 46 7.89 7.70 -10.54
C TRP A 46 6.69 7.68 -9.59
N SER A 47 6.78 8.44 -8.51
CA SER A 47 5.68 8.66 -7.57
C SER A 47 4.53 9.43 -8.23
N VAL A 48 3.29 9.04 -7.92
CA VAL A 48 2.06 9.72 -8.34
C VAL A 48 1.10 9.81 -7.16
N GLY A 49 0.48 10.97 -6.97
CA GLY A 49 -0.40 11.30 -5.84
C GLY A 49 0.39 11.69 -4.58
N TRP A 50 -0.28 11.63 -3.44
CA TRP A 50 0.32 11.96 -2.14
C TRP A 50 1.38 10.92 -1.72
N ARG A 51 2.52 11.39 -1.21
CA ARG A 51 3.60 10.56 -0.66
C ARG A 51 4.16 11.15 0.61
N ASN A 52 4.37 10.29 1.61
CA ASN A 52 5.13 10.65 2.78
C ASN A 52 6.60 10.27 2.55
N ILE A 53 7.45 11.27 2.41
CA ILE A 53 8.89 11.10 2.20
C ILE A 53 9.59 11.75 3.38
N ASN A 54 10.23 10.92 4.21
CA ASN A 54 10.95 11.36 5.42
C ASN A 54 10.09 12.20 6.38
N GLY A 55 8.83 11.81 6.60
CA GLY A 55 7.93 12.47 7.55
C GLY A 55 7.28 13.75 7.04
N LYS A 56 7.49 14.10 5.75
CA LYS A 56 6.83 15.22 5.08
C LYS A 56 5.94 14.70 3.97
N LEU A 57 4.77 15.29 3.82
CA LEU A 57 3.79 14.91 2.81
C LEU A 57 3.98 15.75 1.55
N TYR A 58 4.14 15.11 0.40
CA TYR A 58 4.31 15.74 -0.92
C TYR A 58 3.22 15.22 -1.85
N TYR A 59 2.86 15.99 -2.88
CA TYR A 59 1.94 15.53 -3.92
C TYR A 59 2.65 15.51 -5.27
N PHE A 60 2.56 14.40 -6.01
CA PHE A 60 3.06 14.28 -7.37
C PHE A 60 1.88 14.17 -8.34
N ASN A 61 1.89 14.94 -9.41
CA ASN A 61 0.84 14.87 -10.43
C ASN A 61 0.93 13.57 -11.26
N ALA A 62 -0.03 13.34 -12.15
CA ALA A 62 -0.07 12.14 -13.01
C ALA A 62 1.18 11.95 -13.89
N ASN A 63 1.89 13.05 -14.21
CA ASN A 63 3.13 13.03 -14.97
C ASN A 63 4.37 12.85 -14.08
N GLY A 64 4.19 12.64 -12.78
CA GLY A 64 5.25 12.41 -11.80
C GLY A 64 5.84 13.66 -11.16
N TYR A 65 5.44 14.88 -11.57
CA TYR A 65 6.03 16.11 -11.04
C TYR A 65 5.37 16.55 -9.74
N MET A 66 6.20 16.95 -8.78
CA MET A 66 5.83 17.44 -7.47
C MET A 66 5.12 18.79 -7.58
N ALA A 67 3.98 18.90 -6.93
CA ALA A 67 3.28 20.17 -6.72
C ALA A 67 3.97 20.99 -5.61
N HIS A 68 4.05 22.30 -5.79
CA HIS A 68 4.58 23.27 -4.82
C HIS A 68 3.87 24.61 -4.99
N ASP A 69 3.94 25.46 -3.96
CA ASP A 69 3.29 26.79 -3.92
C ASP A 69 1.80 26.75 -4.31
N THR A 70 1.11 25.68 -3.90
CA THR A 70 -0.27 25.42 -4.30
C THR A 70 -1.01 24.65 -3.23
N THR A 71 -2.34 24.69 -3.28
CA THR A 71 -3.20 23.93 -2.39
C THR A 71 -3.78 22.76 -3.16
N ILE A 72 -3.52 21.55 -2.67
CA ILE A 72 -4.13 20.31 -3.16
C ILE A 72 -5.03 19.80 -2.03
N ASP A 73 -6.32 19.58 -2.30
CA ASP A 73 -7.27 19.03 -1.32
C ASP A 73 -7.32 19.74 0.05
N GLY A 74 -7.20 21.07 0.04
CA GLY A 74 -7.19 21.88 1.28
C GLY A 74 -5.86 21.88 2.05
N HIS A 75 -4.86 21.14 1.55
CA HIS A 75 -3.51 21.11 2.08
C HIS A 75 -2.60 22.03 1.26
N TYR A 76 -2.14 23.11 1.87
CA TYR A 76 -1.14 23.97 1.24
C TYR A 76 0.22 23.28 1.20
N LEU A 77 0.82 23.23 0.02
CA LEU A 77 2.18 22.78 -0.24
C LEU A 77 3.07 24.00 -0.35
N ASP A 78 4.12 24.04 0.47
CA ASP A 78 5.08 25.13 0.44
C ASP A 78 5.92 25.12 -0.86
N SER A 79 6.85 26.06 -0.98
CA SER A 79 7.78 26.16 -2.12
C SER A 79 8.69 24.93 -2.29
N ASN A 80 8.81 24.09 -1.26
CA ASN A 80 9.55 22.83 -1.33
C ASN A 80 8.62 21.65 -1.61
N GLY A 81 7.33 21.90 -1.89
CA GLY A 81 6.29 20.91 -2.13
C GLY A 81 5.84 20.16 -0.88
N ALA A 82 6.33 20.53 0.30
CA ALA A 82 5.96 19.89 1.54
C ALA A 82 4.65 20.49 2.06
N SER A 83 3.71 19.63 2.45
CA SER A 83 2.46 20.06 3.05
C SER A 83 2.75 20.73 4.39
N THR A 84 2.27 21.96 4.56
CA THR A 84 2.40 22.72 5.82
C THR A 84 1.51 22.17 6.94
N THR A 85 0.63 21.24 6.61
CA THR A 85 -0.14 20.40 7.55
C THR A 85 0.64 19.19 8.05
N SER A 86 1.98 19.16 7.87
CA SER A 86 2.82 18.14 8.46
C SER A 86 2.69 18.21 9.99
N ASN A 87 1.86 17.31 10.53
CA ASN A 87 1.78 17.01 11.95
C ASN A 87 3.08 16.31 12.38
N THR A 88 4.16 17.07 12.41
CA THR A 88 5.40 16.69 13.08
C THR A 88 5.32 17.20 14.52
N GLN A 89 4.42 16.60 15.29
CA GLN A 89 4.47 16.62 16.74
C GLN A 89 4.16 15.21 17.18
N ASN A 90 5.18 14.54 17.73
CA ASN A 90 5.13 13.28 18.50
C ASN A 90 3.72 12.85 18.92
N GLN A 91 2.95 12.26 18.01
CA GLN A 91 1.64 11.73 18.34
C GLN A 91 1.89 10.27 18.72
N THR A 92 1.88 10.00 20.02
CA THR A 92 1.91 8.63 20.51
C THR A 92 0.70 7.92 19.92
N GLU A 93 0.93 6.99 19.00
CA GLU A 93 -0.14 6.18 18.41
C GLU A 93 -0.93 5.50 19.53
N TYR A 94 -2.25 5.59 19.49
CA TYR A 94 -3.15 4.93 20.43
C TYR A 94 -4.42 4.46 19.72
N SER A 95 -5.18 3.58 20.36
CA SER A 95 -6.45 3.12 19.83
C SER A 95 -7.60 3.42 20.77
N GLU A 96 -8.76 3.74 20.20
CA GLU A 96 -10.02 3.91 20.92
C GLU A 96 -11.12 3.05 20.28
N PRO A 97 -12.12 2.59 21.06
CA PRO A 97 -13.26 1.88 20.49
C PRO A 97 -13.98 2.74 19.45
N ALA A 98 -14.21 2.16 18.28
CA ALA A 98 -14.97 2.81 17.22
C ALA A 98 -16.49 2.78 17.53
N THR A 99 -17.21 3.78 17.01
CA THR A 99 -18.64 3.97 17.21
C THR A 99 -19.39 3.97 15.88
N GLY A 100 -20.73 3.90 15.91
CA GLY A 100 -21.56 3.93 14.70
C GLY A 100 -21.40 2.66 13.87
N ASP A 101 -21.23 2.81 12.55
CA ASP A 101 -21.12 1.69 11.60
C ASP A 101 -19.89 0.80 11.87
N MET A 102 -18.87 1.33 12.56
CA MET A 102 -17.64 0.62 12.92
C MET A 102 -17.67 0.08 14.36
N THR A 103 -18.82 0.00 15.01
CA THR A 103 -18.93 -0.56 16.37
C THR A 103 -18.33 -1.97 16.43
N GLY A 104 -17.46 -2.21 17.42
CA GLY A 104 -16.72 -3.48 17.57
C GLY A 104 -15.33 -3.49 16.91
N TRP A 105 -14.96 -2.42 16.22
CA TRP A 105 -13.59 -2.16 15.76
C TRP A 105 -12.85 -1.21 16.72
N GLN A 106 -11.53 -1.17 16.60
CA GLN A 106 -10.69 -0.13 17.19
C GLN A 106 -10.35 0.90 16.12
N LYS A 107 -10.40 2.19 16.45
CA LYS A 107 -9.91 3.26 15.61
C LYS A 107 -8.48 3.61 16.01
N LEU A 108 -7.57 3.60 15.06
CA LEU A 108 -6.19 4.01 15.27
C LEU A 108 -6.10 5.54 15.21
N ARG A 109 -5.38 6.12 16.15
CA ARG A 109 -5.11 7.55 16.30
C ARG A 109 -3.60 7.77 16.32
N GLY A 110 -3.17 8.98 15.97
CA GLY A 110 -1.77 9.34 15.90
C GLY A 110 -1.05 8.94 14.62
N HIS A 111 -1.75 8.39 13.63
CA HIS A 111 -1.11 7.83 12.44
C HIS A 111 -0.88 8.88 11.34
N LYS A 112 0.12 8.62 10.49
CA LYS A 112 0.56 9.52 9.39
C LYS A 112 -0.49 9.89 8.32
N TYR A 113 -1.69 9.31 8.39
CA TYR A 113 -2.77 9.52 7.40
C TYR A 113 -4.04 10.14 8.03
N GLU A 114 -3.99 10.56 9.29
CA GLU A 114 -5.19 10.91 10.05
C GLU A 114 -5.92 12.15 9.52
N SER A 115 -5.29 12.96 8.66
CA SER A 115 -5.95 14.08 7.99
C SER A 115 -6.77 13.68 6.76
N VAL A 116 -6.52 12.51 6.19
CA VAL A 116 -7.14 12.06 4.92
C VAL A 116 -7.92 10.76 5.04
N ALA A 117 -7.65 9.97 6.08
CA ALA A 117 -8.33 8.71 6.31
C ALA A 117 -8.49 8.40 7.80
N GLU A 118 -9.58 7.74 8.12
CA GLU A 118 -9.74 7.03 9.38
C GLU A 118 -9.33 5.56 9.19
N ILE A 119 -8.46 5.07 10.06
CA ILE A 119 -8.01 3.67 10.04
C ILE A 119 -8.65 2.93 11.20
N TYR A 120 -9.35 1.85 10.86
CA TYR A 120 -10.00 0.95 11.79
C TYR A 120 -9.35 -0.41 11.72
N PHE A 121 -9.21 -1.09 12.86
CA PHE A 121 -8.67 -2.44 12.90
C PHE A 121 -9.41 -3.32 13.91
N LYS A 122 -9.27 -4.63 13.70
CA LYS A 122 -9.73 -5.66 14.63
C LYS A 122 -8.68 -6.76 14.70
N LEU A 123 -8.46 -7.29 15.89
CA LEU A 123 -7.57 -8.43 16.12
C LEU A 123 -8.39 -9.57 16.73
N GLU A 124 -8.63 -10.62 15.95
CA GLU A 124 -9.39 -11.80 16.39
C GLU A 124 -8.56 -13.05 16.11
N ASN A 125 -8.32 -13.86 17.14
CA ASN A 125 -7.52 -15.09 17.04
C ASN A 125 -6.12 -14.87 16.40
N GLY A 126 -5.52 -13.69 16.62
CA GLY A 126 -4.23 -13.32 16.03
C GLY A 126 -4.28 -12.87 14.56
N ILE A 127 -5.47 -12.85 13.94
CA ILE A 127 -5.68 -12.34 12.59
C ILE A 127 -6.07 -10.86 12.69
N GLN A 128 -5.30 -10.02 12.01
CA GLN A 128 -5.54 -8.59 11.88
C GLN A 128 -6.44 -8.34 10.66
N SER A 129 -7.49 -7.56 10.86
CA SER A 129 -8.32 -6.99 9.79
C SER A 129 -8.23 -5.48 9.85
N VAL A 130 -8.13 -4.82 8.69
CA VAL A 130 -8.04 -3.36 8.58
C VAL A 130 -9.12 -2.83 7.65
N GLN A 131 -9.73 -1.70 8.02
CA GLN A 131 -10.62 -0.93 7.16
C GLN A 131 -10.19 0.53 7.15
N VAL A 132 -10.23 1.13 5.97
CA VAL A 132 -9.86 2.53 5.75
C VAL A 132 -11.10 3.27 5.28
N LYS A 133 -11.45 4.35 5.96
CA LYS A 133 -12.54 5.24 5.55
C LYS A 133 -11.96 6.56 5.09
N ASP A 134 -12.32 6.97 3.87
CA ASP A 134 -12.00 8.28 3.34
C ASP A 134 -12.74 9.37 4.12
N ILE A 135 -12.02 10.40 4.56
CA ILE A 135 -12.57 11.56 5.25
C ILE A 135 -12.24 12.88 4.56
N ARG A 136 -11.64 12.82 3.36
CA ARG A 136 -11.33 14.01 2.60
C ARG A 136 -12.62 14.73 2.25
N ASN A 137 -12.60 16.06 2.38
CA ASN A 137 -13.70 16.91 1.97
C ASN A 137 -13.64 17.13 0.44
N VAL A 138 -14.21 16.20 -0.32
CA VAL A 138 -14.31 16.29 -1.77
C VAL A 138 -15.62 16.96 -2.16
N ASP A 139 -15.55 18.01 -2.98
CA ASP A 139 -16.75 18.60 -3.59
C ASP A 139 -17.26 17.70 -4.72
N GLU A 140 -18.16 16.78 -4.38
CA GLU A 140 -18.74 15.83 -5.34
C GLU A 140 -19.60 16.51 -6.42
N ASN A 141 -20.04 17.75 -6.20
CA ASN A 141 -20.89 18.50 -7.14
C ASN A 141 -20.08 19.33 -8.14
N LYS A 142 -18.76 19.44 -7.93
CA LYS A 142 -17.87 20.13 -8.86
C LYS A 142 -17.97 19.49 -10.24
N VAL A 143 -18.26 20.31 -11.26
CA VAL A 143 -18.32 19.86 -12.66
C VAL A 143 -16.92 19.81 -13.27
N VAL A 144 -16.62 18.70 -13.93
CA VAL A 144 -15.38 18.43 -14.65
C VAL A 144 -15.69 18.27 -16.14
N GLU A 145 -15.02 19.07 -16.98
CA GLU A 145 -15.02 18.90 -18.43
C GLU A 145 -13.94 17.87 -18.80
N TRP A 146 -14.30 16.85 -19.58
CA TRP A 146 -13.36 15.85 -20.10
C TRP A 146 -13.74 15.44 -21.53
N VAL A 147 -12.82 14.79 -22.25
CA VAL A 147 -13.04 14.37 -23.65
C VAL A 147 -13.14 12.84 -23.73
N ASP A 148 -14.26 12.34 -24.22
CA ASP A 148 -14.48 10.90 -24.38
C ASP A 148 -13.65 10.31 -25.54
N ASP A 149 -13.74 8.99 -25.73
CA ASP A 149 -12.96 8.29 -26.75
C ASP A 149 -13.34 8.66 -28.19
N ASN A 150 -14.51 9.28 -28.39
CA ASN A 150 -14.96 9.78 -29.67
C ASN A 150 -14.58 11.26 -29.90
N GLY A 151 -13.83 11.86 -28.97
CA GLY A 151 -13.46 13.28 -29.05
C GLY A 151 -14.56 14.24 -28.60
N VAL A 152 -15.65 13.75 -28.01
CA VAL A 152 -16.77 14.58 -27.57
C VAL A 152 -16.49 15.14 -26.17
N LYS A 153 -16.67 16.44 -25.99
CA LYS A 153 -16.63 17.08 -24.67
C LYS A 153 -17.80 16.63 -23.81
N ARG A 154 -17.50 16.12 -22.63
CA ARG A 154 -18.43 15.67 -21.60
C ARG A 154 -18.29 16.56 -20.37
N HIS A 155 -19.39 16.73 -19.65
CA HIS A 155 -19.46 17.47 -18.40
C HIS A 155 -20.12 16.57 -17.38
N ASN A 156 -19.39 16.21 -16.33
CA ASN A 156 -19.87 15.33 -15.27
C ASN A 156 -19.46 15.90 -13.92
N THR A 157 -20.23 15.59 -12.88
CA THR A 157 -19.80 15.91 -11.52
C THR A 157 -18.67 14.99 -11.08
N VAL A 158 -17.87 15.41 -10.11
CA VAL A 158 -16.86 14.54 -9.47
C VAL A 158 -17.49 13.25 -8.96
N GLY A 159 -18.67 13.34 -8.34
CA GLY A 159 -19.40 12.17 -7.85
C GLY A 159 -19.77 11.18 -8.96
N GLU A 160 -20.24 11.66 -10.11
CA GLU A 160 -20.54 10.80 -11.28
C GLU A 160 -19.29 10.12 -11.83
N ILE A 161 -18.17 10.85 -11.90
CA ILE A 161 -16.88 10.30 -12.33
C ILE A 161 -16.37 9.25 -11.34
N TYR A 162 -16.56 9.46 -10.03
CA TYR A 162 -16.19 8.45 -9.02
C TYR A 162 -17.02 7.18 -9.14
N GLN A 163 -18.29 7.27 -9.54
CA GLN A 163 -19.07 6.06 -9.85
C GLN A 163 -18.52 5.35 -11.09
N LEU A 164 -18.09 6.09 -12.11
CA LEU A 164 -17.43 5.51 -13.29
C LEU A 164 -16.17 4.72 -12.88
N PHE A 165 -15.36 5.24 -11.96
CA PHE A 165 -14.18 4.54 -11.44
C PHE A 165 -14.53 3.24 -10.70
N LYS A 166 -15.63 3.23 -9.91
CA LYS A 166 -16.08 2.06 -9.14
C LYS A 166 -16.55 0.90 -10.02
N TYR A 167 -17.25 1.20 -11.12
CA TYR A 167 -18.00 0.19 -11.90
C TYR A 167 -17.32 -0.25 -13.20
N SER A 168 -16.08 0.19 -13.44
CA SER A 168 -15.41 -0.07 -14.69
C SER A 168 -14.59 -1.36 -14.67
N ASN A 169 -15.25 -2.45 -15.02
CA ASN A 169 -14.59 -3.61 -15.64
C ASN A 169 -14.27 -3.39 -17.13
N THR A 170 -14.64 -2.22 -17.68
CA THR A 170 -14.53 -1.91 -19.11
C THR A 170 -13.29 -1.07 -19.45
N TYR A 171 -12.79 -0.26 -18.51
CA TYR A 171 -11.64 0.63 -18.69
C TYR A 171 -10.49 0.26 -17.75
N THR A 172 -9.26 0.48 -18.24
CA THR A 172 -8.02 0.22 -17.50
C THR A 172 -7.64 1.40 -16.60
N THR A 173 -6.76 1.14 -15.63
CA THR A 173 -6.12 2.18 -14.79
C THR A 173 -5.42 3.24 -15.65
N ASP A 174 -4.76 2.81 -16.74
CA ASP A 174 -4.07 3.71 -17.66
C ASP A 174 -5.06 4.60 -18.41
N TRP A 175 -6.19 4.05 -18.83
CA TRP A 175 -7.24 4.82 -19.47
C TRP A 175 -7.76 5.90 -18.52
N PHE A 176 -8.08 5.54 -17.28
CA PHE A 176 -8.54 6.50 -16.29
C PHE A 176 -7.51 7.55 -15.94
N SER A 177 -6.25 7.14 -15.77
CA SER A 177 -5.15 8.06 -15.48
C SER A 177 -4.95 9.06 -16.63
N ASN A 178 -5.03 8.61 -17.89
CA ASN A 178 -4.91 9.49 -19.06
C ASN A 178 -6.09 10.46 -19.19
N LYS A 179 -7.32 10.04 -18.85
CA LYS A 179 -8.52 10.86 -19.01
C LYS A 179 -8.73 11.85 -17.87
N PHE A 180 -8.47 11.43 -16.64
CA PHE A 180 -8.85 12.15 -15.44
C PHE A 180 -7.67 12.56 -14.56
N GLY A 181 -6.46 12.05 -14.83
CA GLY A 181 -5.22 12.45 -14.18
C GLY A 181 -5.33 12.48 -12.66
N ASN A 182 -5.13 13.68 -12.10
CA ASN A 182 -5.18 13.92 -10.66
C ASN A 182 -6.49 13.44 -10.02
N LEU A 183 -7.64 13.61 -10.68
CA LEU A 183 -8.93 13.20 -10.13
C LEU A 183 -9.02 11.68 -9.91
N TYR A 184 -8.41 10.90 -10.81
CA TYR A 184 -8.33 9.44 -10.64
C TYR A 184 -7.30 9.03 -9.60
N GLY A 185 -6.13 9.68 -9.58
CA GLY A 185 -5.11 9.44 -8.56
C GLY A 185 -5.59 9.77 -7.14
N GLU A 186 -6.35 10.86 -7.00
CA GLU A 186 -7.02 11.24 -5.75
C GLU A 186 -8.05 10.19 -5.35
N TRP A 187 -8.87 9.71 -6.28
CA TRP A 187 -9.84 8.67 -5.97
C TRP A 187 -9.18 7.37 -5.47
N LEU A 188 -8.02 7.01 -6.01
CA LEU A 188 -7.25 5.82 -5.58
C LEU A 188 -6.52 5.97 -4.23
N LEU A 189 -6.44 7.19 -3.67
CA LEU A 189 -5.56 7.48 -2.54
C LEU A 189 -5.80 6.56 -1.35
N THR A 190 -7.05 6.42 -0.90
CA THR A 190 -7.39 5.64 0.30
C THR A 190 -7.17 4.15 0.12
N GLY A 191 -7.39 3.63 -1.09
CA GLY A 191 -7.06 2.25 -1.45
C GLY A 191 -5.55 1.98 -1.58
N SER A 192 -4.74 3.03 -1.72
CA SER A 192 -3.28 2.94 -1.83
C SER A 192 -2.55 3.20 -0.51
N LEU A 193 -3.29 3.50 0.58
CA LEU A 193 -2.69 3.74 1.88
C LEU A 193 -2.14 2.44 2.45
N ASP A 194 -0.93 2.51 2.99
CA ASP A 194 -0.30 1.39 3.69
C ASP A 194 -0.84 1.23 5.12
N ALA A 195 -2.16 1.14 5.24
CA ALA A 195 -2.86 1.08 6.53
C ALA A 195 -2.57 -0.23 7.27
N ASP A 196 -2.39 -1.33 6.54
CA ASP A 196 -2.06 -2.64 7.12
C ASP A 196 -0.74 -2.63 7.88
N ASN A 197 0.33 -2.08 7.30
CA ASN A 197 1.61 -1.98 7.99
C ASN A 197 1.57 -0.97 9.14
N VAL A 198 0.87 0.14 8.98
CA VAL A 198 0.68 1.13 10.07
C VAL A 198 0.03 0.48 11.30
N VAL A 199 -1.04 -0.29 11.10
CA VAL A 199 -1.69 -1.02 12.19
C VAL A 199 -0.78 -2.12 12.73
N ALA A 200 -0.10 -2.88 11.87
CA ALA A 200 0.80 -3.95 12.30
C ALA A 200 1.95 -3.42 13.17
N ASP A 201 2.54 -2.28 12.82
CA ASP A 201 3.59 -1.63 13.59
C ASP A 201 3.06 -1.16 14.96
N TYR A 202 1.87 -0.56 15.00
CA TYR A 202 1.21 -0.19 16.26
C TYR A 202 0.99 -1.40 17.17
N LEU A 203 0.43 -2.49 16.63
CA LEU A 203 0.17 -3.72 17.39
C LEU A 203 1.47 -4.37 17.89
N GLN A 204 2.56 -4.30 17.14
CA GLN A 204 3.88 -4.79 17.56
C GLN A 204 4.49 -3.92 18.66
N LYS A 205 4.51 -2.59 18.48
CA LYS A 205 5.03 -1.63 19.48
C LYS A 205 4.30 -1.75 20.81
N THR A 206 2.99 -2.03 20.78
CA THR A 206 2.16 -2.21 21.98
C THR A 206 2.16 -3.63 22.54
N GLY A 207 2.89 -4.56 21.92
CA GLY A 207 3.02 -5.95 22.38
C GLY A 207 1.77 -6.80 22.19
N GLN A 208 0.78 -6.34 21.41
CA GLN A 208 -0.46 -7.07 21.11
C GLN A 208 -0.25 -8.22 20.11
N ILE A 209 0.75 -8.11 19.25
CA ILE A 209 1.19 -9.20 18.37
C ILE A 209 2.68 -9.43 18.51
N LYS A 210 3.11 -10.69 18.29
CA LYS A 210 4.54 -11.02 18.19
C LYS A 210 5.13 -10.38 16.94
N ASN A 211 6.42 -10.07 17.01
CA ASN A 211 7.20 -9.52 15.91
C ASN A 211 6.91 -10.30 14.63
N ARG A 212 6.26 -9.67 13.64
CA ARG A 212 6.12 -10.29 12.33
C ARG A 212 7.50 -10.20 11.72
N SER A 213 8.15 -11.34 11.50
CA SER A 213 9.30 -11.37 10.60
C SER A 213 8.77 -10.93 9.25
N TYR A 214 8.94 -9.65 8.92
CA TYR A 214 8.73 -9.17 7.57
C TYR A 214 9.72 -9.95 6.72
N VAL A 215 9.28 -11.05 6.11
CA VAL A 215 10.01 -11.63 4.99
C VAL A 215 9.78 -10.65 3.85
N THR A 216 10.55 -9.57 3.85
CA THR A 216 10.69 -8.73 2.67
C THR A 216 11.34 -9.63 1.63
N LEU A 217 10.57 -10.14 0.68
CA LEU A 217 11.12 -10.74 -0.51
C LEU A 217 11.86 -9.61 -1.25
N THR A 218 13.17 -9.53 -1.03
CA THR A 218 14.04 -8.74 -1.88
C THR A 218 14.05 -9.40 -3.27
N PRO A 219 14.34 -8.68 -4.36
CA PRO A 219 14.55 -9.30 -5.68
C PRO A 219 15.62 -10.41 -5.67
N THR A 220 16.45 -10.45 -4.62
CA THR A 220 17.52 -11.42 -4.36
C THR A 220 17.16 -12.51 -3.36
N THR A 221 15.92 -12.57 -2.85
CA THR A 221 15.53 -13.63 -1.93
C THR A 221 15.48 -14.94 -2.73
N VAL A 222 16.52 -15.76 -2.57
CA VAL A 222 16.53 -17.14 -3.07
C VAL A 222 15.45 -17.88 -2.29
N ILE A 223 14.34 -18.19 -2.97
CA ILE A 223 13.39 -19.17 -2.45
C ILE A 223 14.13 -20.49 -2.55
N GLU A 224 14.67 -20.99 -1.44
CA GLU A 224 14.97 -22.41 -1.33
C GLU A 224 13.64 -23.15 -1.39
N THR A 225 13.23 -23.51 -2.60
CA THR A 225 12.27 -24.59 -2.78
C THR A 225 12.96 -25.84 -2.27
N GLU A 226 12.71 -26.21 -1.01
CA GLU A 226 12.78 -27.61 -0.65
C GLU A 226 11.83 -28.32 -1.62
N GLU A 227 12.37 -29.12 -2.55
CA GLU A 227 11.57 -30.10 -3.26
C GLU A 227 10.82 -30.87 -2.18
N ARG A 228 9.51 -30.64 -2.09
CA ARG A 228 8.65 -31.41 -1.22
C ARG A 228 8.88 -32.84 -1.68
N LYS A 229 9.58 -33.65 -0.87
CA LYS A 229 9.73 -35.07 -1.13
C LYS A 229 8.31 -35.61 -1.20
N GLU A 230 7.81 -35.80 -2.41
CA GLU A 230 6.53 -36.45 -2.62
C GLU A 230 6.71 -37.84 -2.03
N LYS A 231 6.11 -38.06 -0.85
CA LYS A 231 5.96 -39.40 -0.34
C LYS A 231 5.03 -40.05 -1.37
N ASN A 232 5.59 -40.93 -2.20
CA ASN A 232 4.80 -41.82 -3.06
C ASN A 232 4.00 -42.75 -2.13
N ILE A 233 2.87 -42.26 -1.66
CA ILE A 233 1.91 -43.03 -0.88
C ILE A 233 1.15 -43.87 -1.89
N SER A 234 1.21 -45.19 -1.76
CA SER A 234 0.47 -46.08 -2.64
C SER A 234 -1.03 -45.87 -2.45
N THR A 235 -1.83 -46.14 -3.48
CA THR A 235 -3.29 -46.08 -3.39
C THR A 235 -3.83 -46.90 -2.21
N GLU A 236 -3.19 -48.02 -1.89
CA GLU A 236 -3.52 -48.87 -0.73
C GLU A 236 -3.26 -48.16 0.61
N GLU A 237 -2.16 -47.42 0.74
CA GLU A 237 -1.85 -46.65 1.96
C GLU A 237 -2.82 -45.47 2.11
N ILE A 238 -3.27 -44.85 1.00
CA ILE A 238 -4.34 -43.83 1.01
C ILE A 238 -5.66 -44.44 1.49
N ILE A 239 -6.08 -45.58 0.93
CA ILE A 239 -7.32 -46.27 1.30
C ILE A 239 -7.31 -46.65 2.78
N ASN A 240 -6.23 -47.28 3.27
CA ASN A 240 -6.10 -47.64 4.68
C ASN A 240 -6.19 -46.43 5.62
N ASN A 241 -5.61 -45.29 5.23
CA ASN A 241 -5.69 -44.07 6.03
C ASN A 241 -7.12 -43.50 6.07
N ILE A 242 -7.84 -43.55 4.95
CA ILE A 242 -9.25 -43.13 4.88
C ILE A 242 -10.11 -44.06 5.74
N GLU A 243 -9.95 -45.38 5.62
CA GLU A 243 -10.71 -46.34 6.42
C GLU A 243 -10.47 -46.17 7.92
N LYS A 244 -9.21 -45.97 8.33
CA LYS A 244 -8.86 -45.70 9.72
C LYS A 244 -9.48 -44.39 10.24
N TYR A 245 -9.54 -43.36 9.39
CA TYR A 245 -10.19 -42.10 9.74
C TYR A 245 -11.70 -42.26 9.90
N MET A 246 -12.34 -42.96 8.96
CA MET A 246 -13.78 -43.22 9.00
C MET A 246 -14.19 -44.06 10.22
N ASP A 247 -13.41 -45.09 10.57
CA ASP A 247 -13.66 -45.89 11.78
C ASP A 247 -13.49 -45.07 13.07
N LYS A 248 -12.52 -44.15 13.09
CA LYS A 248 -12.32 -43.23 14.22
C LYS A 248 -13.49 -42.27 14.39
N GLU A 249 -13.95 -41.63 13.32
CA GLU A 249 -15.09 -40.71 13.39
C GLU A 249 -16.39 -41.45 13.71
N TYR A 250 -16.60 -42.64 13.15
CA TYR A 250 -17.75 -43.49 13.49
C TYR A 250 -17.78 -43.85 14.99
N LYS A 251 -16.64 -44.24 15.57
CA LYS A 251 -16.53 -44.51 17.01
C LYS A 251 -16.77 -43.27 17.87
N LYS A 252 -16.34 -42.10 17.40
CA LYS A 252 -16.54 -40.82 18.09
C LYS A 252 -18.01 -40.41 18.10
N GLU A 253 -18.73 -40.57 16.99
CA GLU A 253 -20.18 -40.32 16.93
C GLU A 253 -20.99 -41.30 17.79
N LYS A 254 -20.59 -42.58 17.80
CA LYS A 254 -21.23 -43.60 18.65
C LYS A 254 -21.05 -43.32 20.15
N ASN A 255 -19.89 -42.82 20.57
CA ASN A 255 -19.66 -42.46 21.97
C ASN A 255 -20.44 -41.20 22.36
N LYS A 256 -20.59 -40.23 21.45
CA LYS A 256 -21.40 -39.02 21.69
C LYS A 256 -22.89 -39.34 21.88
N THR A 257 -23.42 -40.30 21.13
CA THR A 257 -24.82 -40.78 21.26
C THR A 257 -25.03 -41.69 22.48
N ALA A 258 -23.98 -42.23 23.09
CA ALA A 258 -24.07 -42.98 24.35
C ALA A 258 -24.14 -42.04 25.56
N ASP A 259 -23.42 -40.90 25.54
CA ASP A 259 -23.46 -39.90 26.61
C ASP A 259 -24.81 -39.15 26.66
N ASP A 260 -25.42 -38.86 25.51
CA ASP A 260 -26.73 -38.18 25.45
C ASP A 260 -27.90 -39.04 25.97
N ASN A 261 -27.78 -40.38 25.94
CA ASN A 261 -28.80 -41.31 26.43
C ASN A 261 -28.67 -41.65 27.93
N ASN A 262 -27.62 -41.16 28.61
CA ASN A 262 -27.38 -41.42 30.03
C ASN A 262 -27.60 -40.16 30.91
N SER A 263 -28.08 -39.06 30.32
CA SER A 263 -28.40 -37.79 31.01
C SER A 263 -29.91 -37.53 31.12
N SER A 264 -30.77 -38.47 30.74
CA SER A 264 -32.23 -38.33 30.81
C SER A 264 -32.91 -39.12 31.94
N ASP A 265 -32.14 -39.81 32.78
CA ASP A 265 -32.64 -40.50 33.99
C ASP A 265 -31.88 -40.00 35.25
N GLU A 266 -32.06 -38.73 35.61
CA GLU A 266 -31.94 -38.22 37.00
C GLU A 266 -32.93 -37.07 37.24
#